data_AF-A0A0D0BV22-F1
#
_entry.id   AF-A0A0D0BV22-F1
#
_cell.length_a   1.000
_cell.length_b   1.000
_cell.length_c   1.000
_cell.angle_alpha   90.00
_cell.angle_beta   90.00
_cell.angle_gamma   90.00
#
_symmetry.space_group_name_H-M   'P 1'
#
loop_
_entity.id
_entity.type
_entity.pdbx_description
1 polymer ?
#
loop_
_entity_poly.entity_id
_entity_poly.type
_entity_poly.pdbx_seq_one_letter_code
_entity_poly.pdbx_strand_id
1 'polypeptide(L)'
;MDNASNNNMMMRELEHLLCARGVAFHHDGNRVWCFPHVINLVVQAFLAALKANPSAPLSNILEGADPMTIANVKKYVATLECDLVGTGRGVVTACCASGQRRRDLCKLIEDGNDSGYWKGKMINPAHDSMPEVQLLRDCET
;
A
#
# COMPACT_ATOMS: atom_id res chain seq x y z
N MET A 1 5.11 2.98 6.28
CA MET A 1 4.35 2.69 7.52
C MET A 1 3.49 1.60 7.05
N ASP A 2 3.99 0.39 7.21
CA ASP A 2 3.23 -0.80 6.88
C ASP A 2 1.90 -0.68 7.65
N ASN A 3 0.77 -0.86 6.97
CA ASN A 3 -0.54 -0.89 7.62
C ASN A 3 -0.59 -1.93 8.76
N ALA A 4 0.27 -2.95 8.72
CA ALA A 4 0.47 -3.87 9.82
C ALA A 4 1.12 -3.21 11.06
N SER A 5 1.99 -2.21 10.90
CA SER A 5 2.61 -1.48 12.02
C SER A 5 1.63 -0.53 12.74
N ASN A 6 0.71 0.11 12.01
CA ASN A 6 -0.40 0.87 12.59
C ASN A 6 -1.35 -0.07 13.34
N ASN A 7 -1.70 -1.20 12.71
CA ASN A 7 -2.49 -2.23 13.36
C ASN A 7 -1.80 -2.72 14.65
N ASN A 8 -0.47 -2.95 14.66
CA ASN A 8 0.23 -3.37 15.87
C ASN A 8 0.14 -2.36 17.02
N MET A 9 0.26 -1.05 16.74
CA MET A 9 0.13 -0.01 17.76
C MET A 9 -1.31 0.07 18.28
N MET A 10 -2.30 0.04 17.39
CA MET A 10 -3.72 -0.04 17.75
C MET A 10 -4.02 -1.29 18.58
N MET A 11 -3.48 -2.46 18.20
CA MET A 11 -3.72 -3.74 18.86
C MET A 11 -3.10 -3.77 20.26
N ARG A 12 -1.95 -3.12 20.47
CA ARG A 12 -1.34 -2.93 21.80
C ARG A 12 -2.18 -2.02 22.70
N GLU A 13 -2.73 -0.94 22.13
CA GLU A 13 -3.63 -0.05 22.88
C GLU A 13 -4.96 -0.77 23.21
N LEU A 14 -5.48 -1.55 22.28
CA LEU A 14 -6.68 -2.35 22.47
C LEU A 14 -6.49 -3.41 23.55
N GLU A 15 -5.33 -4.09 23.58
CA GLU A 15 -4.94 -4.97 24.68
C GLU A 15 -4.97 -4.26 26.02
N HIS A 16 -4.34 -3.07 26.11
CA HIS A 16 -4.34 -2.29 27.35
C HIS A 16 -5.77 -2.00 27.83
N LEU A 17 -6.64 -1.51 26.94
CA LEU A 17 -8.02 -1.13 27.26
C LEU A 17 -8.92 -2.31 27.65
N LEU A 18 -8.67 -3.50 27.09
CA LEU A 18 -9.43 -4.73 27.37
C LEU A 18 -8.96 -5.42 28.64
N CYS A 19 -7.64 -5.50 28.86
CA CYS A 19 -7.07 -6.01 30.10
C CYS A 19 -7.48 -5.16 31.31
N ALA A 20 -7.54 -3.83 31.16
CA ALA A 20 -8.07 -2.92 32.18
C ALA A 20 -9.54 -3.19 32.56
N ARG A 21 -10.29 -3.89 31.70
CA ARG A 21 -11.69 -4.31 31.93
C ARG A 21 -11.81 -5.79 32.33
N GLY A 22 -10.70 -6.47 32.62
CA GLY A 22 -10.69 -7.88 32.98
C GLY A 22 -10.93 -8.85 31.81
N VAL A 23 -10.84 -8.37 30.57
CA VAL A 23 -10.96 -9.21 29.37
C VAL A 23 -9.56 -9.68 28.97
N ALA A 24 -9.34 -11.00 28.94
CA ALA A 24 -8.08 -11.57 28.48
C ALA A 24 -7.90 -11.31 26.98
N PHE A 25 -6.93 -10.47 26.63
CA PHE A 25 -6.63 -10.12 25.25
C PHE A 25 -5.12 -9.99 25.03
N HIS A 26 -4.59 -10.50 23.92
CA HIS A 26 -3.16 -10.39 23.57
C HIS A 26 -3.02 -9.81 22.16
N HIS A 27 -2.29 -8.72 21.99
CA HIS A 27 -2.18 -8.00 20.70
C HIS A 27 -1.69 -8.88 19.54
N ASP A 28 -0.81 -9.85 19.81
CA ASP A 28 -0.35 -10.81 18.78
C ASP A 28 -1.25 -12.06 18.66
N GLY A 29 -1.90 -12.48 19.75
CA GLY A 29 -2.72 -13.71 19.77
C GLY A 29 -4.11 -13.49 19.19
N ASN A 30 -4.60 -12.25 19.24
CA ASN A 30 -5.94 -11.86 18.83
C ASN A 30 -5.93 -10.87 17.65
N ARG A 31 -4.89 -10.91 16.80
CA ARG A 31 -4.78 -9.98 15.67
C ARG A 31 -6.04 -10.00 14.81
N VAL A 32 -6.66 -8.84 14.68
CA VAL A 32 -7.74 -8.63 13.71
C VAL A 32 -7.08 -8.24 12.39
N TRP A 33 -7.12 -9.15 11.40
CA TRP A 33 -6.69 -8.80 10.07
C TRP A 33 -7.70 -7.84 9.45
N CYS A 34 -7.26 -6.66 9.02
CA CYS A 34 -8.14 -5.78 8.29
C CYS A 34 -8.45 -6.42 6.93
N PHE A 35 -9.71 -6.32 6.49
CA PHE A 35 -10.15 -6.86 5.21
C PHE A 35 -9.21 -6.49 4.05
N PRO A 36 -8.72 -5.24 3.92
CA PRO A 36 -7.75 -4.89 2.88
C PRO A 36 -6.44 -5.67 2.96
N HIS A 37 -5.93 -5.97 4.17
CA HIS A 37 -4.69 -6.72 4.33
C HIS A 37 -4.86 -8.18 3.94
N VAL A 38 -5.98 -8.82 4.32
CA VAL A 38 -6.30 -10.20 3.90
C VAL A 38 -6.39 -10.29 2.39
N ILE A 39 -7.13 -9.36 1.75
CA ILE A 39 -7.26 -9.32 0.30
C ILE A 39 -5.89 -9.14 -0.36
N ASN A 40 -5.03 -8.25 0.16
CA ASN A 40 -3.68 -8.08 -0.39
C ASN A 40 -2.84 -9.37 -0.29
N LEU A 41 -2.88 -10.08 0.84
CA LEU A 41 -2.17 -11.36 1.00
C LEU A 41 -2.69 -12.43 0.02
N VAL A 42 -4.01 -12.55 -0.12
CA VAL A 42 -4.63 -13.49 -1.08
C VAL A 42 -4.20 -13.16 -2.51
N VAL A 43 -4.24 -11.89 -2.90
CA VAL A 43 -3.81 -11.45 -4.24
C VAL A 43 -2.33 -11.73 -4.47
N GLN A 44 -1.47 -11.47 -3.49
CA GLN A 44 -0.03 -11.76 -3.58
C GLN A 44 0.23 -13.26 -3.77
N ALA A 45 -0.43 -14.12 -2.98
CA ALA A 45 -0.32 -15.57 -3.10
C ALA A 45 -0.83 -16.07 -4.45
N PHE A 46 -1.97 -15.55 -4.92
CA PHE A 46 -2.53 -15.88 -6.23
C PHE A 46 -1.60 -15.50 -7.37
N LEU A 47 -1.04 -14.28 -7.36
CA LEU A 47 -0.08 -13.84 -8.37
C LEU A 47 1.21 -14.68 -8.36
N ALA A 48 1.68 -15.08 -7.19
CA ALA A 48 2.85 -15.96 -7.06
C ALA A 48 2.58 -17.34 -7.68
N ALA A 49 1.41 -17.93 -7.38
CA ALA A 49 1.01 -19.22 -7.94
C ALA A 49 0.85 -19.16 -9.47
N LEU A 50 0.26 -18.08 -10.00
CA LEU A 50 0.14 -17.85 -11.44
C LEU A 50 1.50 -17.74 -12.13
N LYS A 51 2.46 -17.03 -11.53
CA LYS A 51 3.82 -16.93 -12.10
C LYS A 51 4.56 -18.26 -12.09
N ALA A 52 4.37 -19.06 -11.04
CA ALA A 52 5.00 -20.37 -10.94
C ALA A 52 4.47 -21.36 -11.98
N ASN A 53 3.20 -21.24 -12.37
CA ASN A 53 2.54 -22.14 -13.32
C ASN A 53 1.62 -21.38 -14.30
N PRO A 54 2.17 -20.59 -15.23
CA PRO A 54 1.40 -19.64 -16.04
C PRO A 54 0.47 -20.32 -17.06
N SER A 55 0.78 -21.54 -17.49
CA SER A 55 -0.05 -22.31 -18.41
C SER A 55 -1.12 -23.18 -17.72
N ALA A 56 -1.01 -23.42 -16.41
CA ALA A 56 -1.90 -24.34 -15.68
C ALA A 56 -3.39 -23.95 -15.74
N PRO A 57 -3.79 -22.66 -15.64
CA PRO A 57 -5.18 -22.27 -15.79
C PRO A 57 -5.74 -22.43 -17.21
N LEU A 58 -4.87 -22.62 -18.20
CA LEU A 58 -5.20 -22.64 -19.62
C LEU A 58 -5.15 -24.04 -20.23
N SER A 59 -4.86 -25.08 -19.44
CA SER A 59 -4.76 -26.47 -19.90
C SER A 59 -5.98 -26.91 -20.71
N ASN A 60 -7.19 -26.65 -20.21
CA ASN A 60 -8.44 -26.99 -20.88
C ASN A 60 -8.69 -26.20 -22.18
N ILE A 61 -8.08 -25.02 -22.33
CA ILE A 61 -8.22 -24.16 -23.52
C ILE A 61 -7.28 -24.63 -24.63
N LEU A 62 -6.16 -25.25 -24.26
CA LEU A 62 -5.16 -25.74 -25.21
C LEU A 62 -5.57 -27.05 -25.90
N GLU A 63 -6.51 -27.81 -25.31
CA GLU A 63 -7.03 -29.03 -25.93
C GLU A 63 -7.85 -28.71 -27.19
N GLY A 64 -7.32 -29.09 -28.37
CA GLY A 64 -7.98 -28.85 -29.66
C GLY A 64 -7.93 -27.39 -30.15
N ALA A 65 -7.10 -26.55 -29.52
CA ALA A 65 -6.97 -25.14 -29.87
C ALA A 65 -6.46 -24.92 -31.30
N ASP A 66 -7.01 -23.90 -31.96
CA ASP A 66 -6.51 -23.44 -33.24
C ASP A 66 -5.14 -22.69 -33.09
N PRO A 67 -4.38 -22.52 -34.19
CA PRO A 67 -3.07 -21.87 -34.14
C PRO A 67 -3.07 -20.45 -33.55
N MET A 68 -4.13 -19.67 -33.75
CA MET A 68 -4.24 -18.31 -33.21
C MET A 68 -4.41 -18.35 -31.69
N THR A 69 -5.25 -19.26 -31.18
CA THR A 69 -5.41 -19.48 -29.73
C THR A 69 -4.09 -19.90 -29.08
N ILE A 70 -3.34 -20.83 -29.69
CA ILE A 70 -2.01 -21.24 -29.20
C ILE A 70 -1.04 -20.05 -29.16
N ALA A 71 -1.04 -19.20 -30.19
CA ALA A 71 -0.19 -18.00 -30.23
C ALA A 71 -0.55 -16.99 -29.13
N ASN A 72 -1.84 -16.78 -28.88
CA ASN A 72 -2.33 -15.91 -27.81
C ASN A 72 -1.94 -16.43 -26.43
N VAL A 73 -2.03 -17.74 -26.18
CA VAL A 73 -1.61 -18.37 -24.93
C VAL A 73 -0.10 -18.19 -24.71
N LYS A 74 0.73 -18.39 -25.75
CA LYS A 74 2.18 -18.13 -25.66
C LYS A 74 2.47 -16.67 -25.30
N LYS A 75 1.75 -15.72 -25.92
CA LYS A 75 1.89 -14.30 -25.61
C LYS A 75 1.48 -13.99 -24.17
N TYR A 76 0.39 -14.59 -23.69
CA TYR A 76 -0.06 -14.47 -22.31
C TYR A 76 0.98 -14.96 -21.32
N VAL A 77 1.52 -16.17 -21.53
CA VAL A 77 2.56 -16.75 -20.67
C VAL A 77 3.80 -15.86 -20.62
N ALA A 78 4.31 -15.43 -21.78
CA ALA A 78 5.45 -14.52 -21.85
C ALA A 78 5.18 -13.19 -21.11
N THR A 79 3.95 -12.67 -21.19
CA THR A 79 3.54 -11.44 -20.49
C THR A 79 3.52 -11.63 -18.98
N LEU A 80 3.07 -12.79 -18.49
CA LEU A 80 3.09 -13.11 -17.06
C LEU A 80 4.51 -13.25 -16.52
N GLU A 81 5.42 -13.86 -17.30
CA GLU A 81 6.84 -14.00 -16.94
C GLU A 81 7.55 -12.64 -16.78
N CYS A 82 7.13 -11.62 -17.54
CA CYS A 82 7.66 -10.26 -17.42
C CYS A 82 7.28 -9.52 -16.11
N ASP A 83 6.43 -10.11 -15.25
CA ASP A 83 5.99 -9.52 -13.99
C ASP A 83 5.60 -8.03 -14.07
N LEU A 84 4.67 -7.71 -14.97
CA LEU A 84 4.20 -6.32 -15.14
C LEU A 84 3.65 -5.72 -13.84
N VAL A 85 2.99 -6.53 -13.01
CA VAL A 85 2.44 -6.08 -11.73
C VAL A 85 3.55 -5.74 -10.75
N GLY A 86 4.57 -6.58 -10.63
CA GLY A 86 5.76 -6.30 -9.81
C GLY A 86 6.50 -5.07 -10.31
N THR A 87 6.65 -4.92 -11.62
CA THR A 87 7.24 -3.72 -12.25
C THR A 87 6.46 -2.46 -11.90
N GLY A 88 5.13 -2.48 -12.05
CA GLY A 88 4.27 -1.36 -11.68
C GLY A 88 4.35 -1.00 -10.20
N ARG A 89 4.34 -2.01 -9.31
CA ARG A 89 4.58 -1.81 -7.87
C ARG A 89 5.96 -1.18 -7.63
N GLY A 90 7.00 -1.65 -8.31
CA GLY A 90 8.35 -1.09 -8.23
C GLY A 90 8.42 0.38 -8.60
N VAL A 91 7.72 0.79 -9.67
CA VAL A 91 7.63 2.21 -10.06
C VAL A 91 6.92 3.03 -8.98
N VAL A 92 5.77 2.57 -8.49
CA VAL A 92 5.03 3.26 -7.42
C VAL A 92 5.89 3.38 -6.16
N THR A 93 6.54 2.29 -5.74
CA THR A 93 7.46 2.28 -4.60
C THR A 93 8.61 3.26 -4.81
N ALA A 94 9.21 3.31 -6.00
CA ALA A 94 10.28 4.27 -6.31
C ALA A 94 9.78 5.73 -6.26
N CYS A 95 8.61 6.01 -6.82
CA CYS A 95 7.97 7.33 -6.75
C CYS A 95 7.71 7.75 -5.30
N CYS A 96 7.15 6.85 -4.49
CA CYS A 96 6.86 7.05 -3.07
C CYS A 96 8.14 7.16 -2.22
N ALA A 97 9.19 6.41 -2.54
CA ALA A 97 10.49 6.45 -1.86
C ALA A 97 11.30 7.70 -2.21
N SER A 98 11.07 8.31 -3.38
CA SER A 98 11.84 9.47 -3.87
C SER A 98 11.78 10.69 -2.92
N GLY A 99 10.85 10.71 -1.96
CA GLY A 99 10.69 11.78 -0.98
C GLY A 99 10.30 13.13 -1.61
N GLN A 100 10.07 13.17 -2.93
CA GLN A 100 9.80 14.40 -3.66
C GLN A 100 8.53 15.06 -3.14
N ARG A 101 7.46 14.29 -2.93
CA ARG A 101 6.21 14.79 -2.35
C ARG A 101 6.39 15.37 -0.95
N ARG A 102 7.31 14.81 -0.15
CA ARG A 102 7.63 15.36 1.18
C ARG A 102 8.39 16.68 1.05
N ARG A 103 9.42 16.73 0.20
CA ARG A 103 10.20 17.96 -0.04
C ARG A 103 9.33 19.07 -0.61
N ASP A 104 8.46 18.75 -1.55
CA ASP A 104 7.56 19.74 -2.17
C ASP A 104 6.54 20.28 -1.16
N LEU A 105 6.02 19.42 -0.27
CA LEU A 105 5.13 19.87 0.82
C LEU A 105 5.87 20.76 1.83
N CYS A 106 7.06 20.34 2.29
CA CYS A 106 7.87 21.15 3.20
C CYS A 106 8.14 22.53 2.60
N LYS A 107 8.62 22.56 1.35
CA LYS A 107 8.93 23.79 0.64
C LYS A 107 7.69 24.68 0.46
N LEU A 108 6.53 24.10 0.13
CA LEU A 108 5.29 24.86 0.02
C LEU A 108 4.90 25.53 1.35
N ILE A 109 5.10 24.84 2.47
CA ILE A 109 4.80 25.37 3.81
C ILE A 109 5.77 26.52 4.14
N GLU A 110 7.07 26.31 3.92
CA GLU A 110 8.13 27.30 4.11
C GLU A 110 7.87 28.56 3.27
N ASP A 111 7.70 28.42 1.96
CA ASP A 111 7.43 29.53 1.03
C ASP A 111 6.15 30.29 1.43
N GLY A 112 5.12 29.57 1.89
CA GLY A 112 3.87 30.18 2.35
C GLY A 112 4.00 30.91 3.70
N ASN A 113 4.87 30.43 4.60
CA ASN A 113 5.17 31.10 5.87
C ASN A 113 5.96 32.39 5.61
N ASP A 114 6.97 32.32 4.76
CA ASP A 114 7.84 33.47 4.41
C ASP A 114 7.06 34.57 3.67
N SER A 115 6.16 34.18 2.77
CA SER A 115 5.30 35.12 2.04
C SER A 115 4.10 35.63 2.84
N GLY A 116 3.84 35.07 4.04
CA GLY A 116 2.65 35.37 4.83
C GLY A 116 1.33 34.87 4.20
N TYR A 117 1.40 33.94 3.24
CA TYR A 117 0.25 33.40 2.50
C TYR A 117 -0.81 32.76 3.41
N TRP A 118 -0.40 32.20 4.55
CA TRP A 118 -1.26 31.49 5.50
C TRP A 118 -2.08 32.40 6.43
N LYS A 119 -1.72 33.68 6.53
CA LYS A 119 -2.39 34.64 7.43
C LYS A 119 -3.88 34.75 7.10
N GLY A 120 -4.73 34.63 8.12
CA GLY A 120 -6.18 34.68 7.98
C GLY A 120 -6.83 33.48 7.28
N LYS A 121 -6.05 32.45 6.92
CA LYS A 121 -6.55 31.20 6.29
C LYS A 121 -6.45 29.99 7.23
N MET A 122 -5.89 30.17 8.41
CA MET A 122 -5.75 29.11 9.42
C MET A 122 -7.07 28.86 10.15
N ILE A 123 -7.35 27.59 10.47
CA ILE A 123 -8.53 27.18 11.25
C ILE A 123 -8.54 27.85 12.63
N ASN A 124 -7.36 28.01 13.22
CA ASN A 124 -7.17 28.80 14.43
C ASN A 124 -6.63 30.19 14.06
N PRO A 125 -7.45 31.26 14.16
CA PRO A 125 -7.05 32.62 13.80
C PRO A 125 -5.98 33.21 14.72
N ALA A 126 -5.62 32.55 15.82
CA ALA A 126 -4.48 32.93 16.67
C ALA A 126 -3.11 32.53 16.07
N HIS A 127 -3.09 31.76 14.97
CA HIS A 127 -1.86 31.37 14.29
C HIS A 127 -1.81 31.98 12.87
N ASP A 128 -0.74 32.73 12.62
CA ASP A 128 -0.47 33.39 11.34
C ASP A 128 0.46 32.59 10.42
N SER A 129 0.97 31.45 10.89
CA SER A 129 1.85 30.54 10.16
C SER A 129 1.37 29.09 10.25
N MET A 130 1.64 28.32 9.21
CA MET A 130 1.40 26.89 9.19
C MET A 130 2.59 26.17 9.85
N PRO A 131 2.37 25.25 10.80
CA PRO A 131 3.44 24.43 11.36
C PRO A 131 4.14 23.64 10.25
N GLU A 132 5.46 23.50 10.34
CA GLU A 132 6.24 22.65 9.43
C GLU A 132 5.86 21.19 9.62
N VAL A 133 4.88 20.74 8.83
CA VAL A 133 4.39 19.38 8.82
C VAL A 133 4.95 18.63 7.62
N GLN A 134 5.14 17.33 7.79
CA GLN A 134 5.51 16.41 6.71
C GLN A 134 4.37 15.43 6.45
N LEU A 135 4.28 14.91 5.22
CA LEU A 135 3.34 13.82 4.91
C LEU A 135 3.62 12.65 5.86
N LEU A 136 2.56 12.17 6.52
CA LEU A 136 2.68 11.19 7.60
C LEU A 136 3.40 9.92 7.13
N ARG A 137 3.21 9.48 5.86
CA ARG A 137 4.12 8.75 4.93
C ARG A 137 3.53 8.73 3.50
N ASP A 138 4.38 8.59 2.48
CA ASP A 138 3.99 7.87 1.25
C ASP A 138 4.10 6.38 1.60
N CYS A 139 3.03 5.59 1.43
CA CYS A 139 2.98 4.20 1.88
C CYS A 139 4.14 3.37 1.31
N GLU A 140 4.91 2.72 2.19
CA GLU A 140 5.69 1.54 1.81
C GLU A 140 4.69 0.38 1.72
N THR A 141 4.46 -0.11 0.50
CA THR A 141 3.76 -1.37 0.22
C THR A 141 4.73 -2.52 0.07
#